data_AF-A0A4Q3LKG3-F1
#
_entry.id   AF-A0A4Q3LKG3-F1
#
_cell.length_a   1.000
_cell.length_b   1.000
_cell.length_c   1.000
_cell.angle_alpha   90.00
_cell.angle_beta   90.00
_cell.angle_gamma   90.00
#
_symmetry.space_group_name_H-M   'P 1'
#
loop_
_entity.id
_entity.type
_entity.pdbx_description
1 polymer ?
#
loop_
_entity_poly.entity_id
_entity_poly.type
_entity_poly.pdbx_seq_one_letter_code
_entity_poly.pdbx_strand_id
1 'polypeptide(L)'
;MDPKTLAYYETFGEQLALRYETVPSPVSQFFRVAFPEGVRILDVGAGSGRDLAALSAAGYDAFGVEPSSTFREAAFATHPELAGRIVDGSLPHIGTPHGGNFEGILCSAVLMHLGEADLFDAAFALRGLLKKGGRLLLSLPRNRTDILADGRDSNGRLFAPYTSEYVQLLFERLGFQLIGRWDTEDALCRPGTGWFTLLLELGTGDKLRAVDQIEGILNRDRKVATYKLALFRALAEMATQQPRVATWRSDGRVAVPLLGIAERWLLYYWPIFASDRFIPQSQDEGLREDRQIAFRSALEGLMRAFQDQGEHGGLSSWQAAVSRGGLPAEVRRAHAAALSAIAQAIRSGPVKHSGGSLETGAVFSYDKSSRSVVMPAEMWRELTLLGHWIVDAVIVRWAALTERFAGRGGVSSGEVLPLLLARPSSERMTNLARSVFRKTGVDRCTWSGRPLHVMSFDVDHVIPFALWANNDLWNLVPADPRVNMQKSDLLPATELMLARRGEILRHWDILRDEMSEAFDADAVHLLGRKPGGYLAWRDELFGCLRQAVEITALQRGVERWSPSGFESR
;
A
#
# COMPACT_ATOMS: atom_id res chain seq x y z
N MET A 1 30.76 -12.17 18.00
CA MET A 1 31.20 -11.15 18.96
C MET A 1 32.62 -10.74 18.60
N ASP A 2 32.98 -9.46 18.71
CA ASP A 2 34.34 -8.99 18.49
C ASP A 2 35.34 -9.65 19.48
N PRO A 3 36.40 -10.33 19.02
CA PRO A 3 37.31 -11.09 19.90
C PRO A 3 38.02 -10.24 20.95
N LYS A 4 38.41 -9.00 20.62
CA LYS A 4 39.09 -8.10 21.58
C LYS A 4 38.14 -7.65 22.68
N THR A 5 36.90 -7.36 22.32
CA THR A 5 35.84 -7.00 23.26
C THR A 5 35.53 -8.16 24.22
N LEU A 6 35.41 -9.38 23.69
CA LEU A 6 35.23 -10.58 24.52
C LEU A 6 36.40 -10.79 25.48
N ALA A 7 37.64 -10.71 24.99
CA ALA A 7 38.83 -10.86 25.83
C ALA A 7 38.88 -9.86 26.99
N TYR A 8 38.46 -8.62 26.76
CA TYR A 8 38.34 -7.62 27.82
C TYR A 8 37.29 -8.04 28.87
N TYR A 9 36.10 -8.48 28.44
CA TYR A 9 35.05 -8.91 29.37
C TYR A 9 35.38 -10.23 30.09
N GLU A 10 36.17 -11.12 29.49
CA GLU A 10 36.68 -12.30 30.16
C GLU A 10 37.68 -11.92 31.25
N THR A 11 38.58 -10.97 30.96
CA THR A 11 39.64 -10.55 31.89
C THR A 11 39.09 -9.74 33.09
N PHE A 12 38.12 -8.86 32.84
CA PHE A 12 37.63 -7.90 33.83
C PHE A 12 36.19 -8.17 34.29
N GLY A 13 35.61 -9.32 33.93
CA GLY A 13 34.19 -9.64 34.14
C GLY A 13 33.72 -9.50 35.59
N GLU A 14 34.47 -10.05 36.56
CA GLU A 14 34.13 -9.98 37.99
C GLU A 14 34.04 -8.52 38.49
N GLN A 15 35.06 -7.71 38.19
CA GLN A 15 35.10 -6.31 38.61
C GLN A 15 34.00 -5.48 37.94
N LEU A 16 33.74 -5.73 36.66
CA LEU A 16 32.69 -5.05 35.90
C LEU A 16 31.30 -5.45 36.40
N ALA A 17 31.10 -6.73 36.76
CA ALA A 17 29.85 -7.22 37.31
C ALA A 17 29.49 -6.46 38.60
N LEU A 18 30.43 -6.41 39.55
CA LEU A 18 30.25 -5.63 40.79
C LEU A 18 29.91 -4.16 40.51
N ARG A 19 30.57 -3.54 39.52
CA ARG A 19 30.29 -2.16 39.13
C ARG A 19 28.88 -2.01 38.56
N TYR A 20 28.43 -2.94 37.72
CA TYR A 20 27.10 -2.89 37.10
C TYR A 20 25.98 -3.09 38.12
N GLU A 21 26.20 -3.90 39.16
CA GLU A 21 25.25 -4.10 40.26
C GLU A 21 25.10 -2.87 41.18
N THR A 22 25.99 -1.86 41.08
CA THR A 22 25.87 -0.63 41.90
C THR A 22 24.72 0.28 41.48
N VAL A 23 24.12 0.04 40.31
CA VAL A 23 22.99 0.80 39.78
C VAL A 23 21.85 -0.14 39.41
N PRO A 24 20.57 0.24 39.63
CA PRO A 24 19.45 -0.54 39.14
C PRO A 24 19.49 -0.73 37.63
N SER A 25 18.79 -1.77 37.16
CA SER A 25 18.64 -2.02 35.73
C SER A 25 18.00 -0.81 35.02
N PRO A 26 18.69 -0.17 34.06
CA PRO A 26 18.18 1.03 33.39
C PRO A 26 16.96 0.75 32.50
N VAL A 27 16.80 -0.51 32.07
CA VAL A 27 15.73 -0.97 31.18
C VAL A 27 14.55 -1.60 31.94
N SER A 28 14.70 -1.89 33.24
CA SER A 28 13.66 -2.53 34.05
C SER A 28 12.34 -1.78 34.09
N GLN A 29 12.38 -0.44 34.03
CA GLN A 29 11.21 0.42 33.96
C GLN A 29 10.31 0.13 32.73
N PHE A 30 10.86 -0.47 31.67
CA PHE A 30 10.13 -0.77 30.45
C PHE A 30 9.55 -2.20 30.43
N PHE A 31 9.96 -3.10 31.33
CA PHE A 31 9.61 -4.52 31.25
C PHE A 31 8.09 -4.77 31.20
N ARG A 32 7.33 -4.12 32.07
CA ARG A 32 5.86 -4.27 32.12
C ARG A 32 5.15 -3.79 30.85
N VAL A 33 5.71 -2.78 30.18
CA VAL A 33 5.18 -2.28 28.89
C VAL A 33 5.65 -3.18 27.75
N ALA A 34 6.89 -3.65 27.83
CA ALA A 34 7.54 -4.48 26.83
C ALA A 34 6.92 -5.87 26.75
N PHE A 35 6.74 -6.57 27.87
CA PHE A 35 6.44 -7.99 27.89
C PHE A 35 5.15 -8.30 28.66
N PRO A 36 4.22 -9.10 28.10
CA PRO A 36 3.06 -9.58 28.84
C PRO A 36 3.46 -10.41 30.07
N GLU A 37 2.66 -10.38 31.13
CA GLU A 37 3.01 -11.04 32.40
C GLU A 37 3.22 -12.56 32.24
N GLY A 38 4.21 -13.11 32.96
CA GLY A 38 4.47 -14.55 33.03
C GLY A 38 5.06 -15.18 31.77
N VAL A 39 5.35 -14.38 30.72
CA VAL A 39 5.89 -14.92 29.47
C VAL A 39 7.35 -15.34 29.58
N ARG A 40 7.80 -16.14 28.61
CA ARG A 40 9.17 -16.61 28.52
C ARG A 40 10.08 -15.58 27.85
N ILE A 41 11.16 -15.19 28.52
CA ILE A 41 12.08 -14.14 28.07
C ILE A 41 13.51 -14.66 27.98
N LEU A 42 14.23 -14.26 26.93
CA LEU A 42 15.68 -14.44 26.82
C LEU A 42 16.39 -13.10 26.98
N ASP A 43 17.30 -13.00 27.95
CA ASP A 43 18.28 -11.92 28.06
C ASP A 43 19.56 -12.28 27.31
N VAL A 44 19.83 -11.58 26.21
CA VAL A 44 20.99 -11.82 25.35
C VAL A 44 22.11 -10.87 25.77
N GLY A 45 23.22 -11.44 26.24
CA GLY A 45 24.32 -10.71 26.89
C GLY A 45 24.01 -10.37 28.34
N ALA A 46 23.64 -11.39 29.13
CA ALA A 46 23.12 -11.24 30.48
C ALA A 46 24.13 -10.59 31.46
N GLY A 47 25.43 -10.55 31.13
CA GLY A 47 26.44 -9.84 31.91
C GLY A 47 26.48 -10.27 33.38
N SER A 48 26.29 -9.33 34.31
CA SER A 48 26.27 -9.60 35.76
C SER A 48 25.02 -10.34 36.24
N GLY A 49 24.04 -10.58 35.37
CA GLY A 49 22.75 -11.15 35.74
C GLY A 49 21.73 -10.13 36.26
N ARG A 50 22.12 -8.85 36.44
CA ARG A 50 21.25 -7.78 36.98
C ARG A 50 19.89 -7.68 36.28
N ASP A 51 19.90 -7.59 34.96
CA ASP A 51 18.68 -7.37 34.17
C ASP A 51 17.82 -8.65 34.18
N LEU A 52 18.46 -9.83 34.12
CA LEU A 52 17.80 -11.13 34.23
C LEU A 52 17.17 -11.39 35.61
N ALA A 53 17.85 -11.00 36.69
CA ALA A 53 17.33 -11.06 38.05
C ALA A 53 16.10 -10.15 38.19
N ALA A 54 16.16 -8.93 37.64
CA ALA A 54 15.03 -8.01 37.63
C ALA A 54 13.82 -8.55 36.84
N LEU A 55 14.05 -9.24 35.71
CA LEU A 55 13.00 -9.94 34.97
C LEU A 55 12.38 -11.08 35.81
N SER A 56 13.21 -11.89 36.46
CA SER A 56 12.76 -13.00 37.29
C SER A 56 11.93 -12.50 38.49
N ALA A 57 12.38 -11.44 39.15
CA ALA A 57 11.67 -10.79 40.26
C ALA A 57 10.35 -10.13 39.82
N ALA A 58 10.25 -9.72 38.56
CA ALA A 58 9.01 -9.19 37.97
C ALA A 58 8.01 -10.29 37.55
N GLY A 59 8.34 -11.58 37.73
CA GLY A 59 7.45 -12.71 37.50
C GLY A 59 7.53 -13.34 36.11
N TYR A 60 8.56 -13.02 35.31
CA TYR A 60 8.77 -13.63 33.99
C TYR A 60 9.54 -14.95 34.09
N ASP A 61 9.30 -15.89 33.16
CA ASP A 61 10.13 -17.09 33.03
C ASP A 61 11.39 -16.76 32.21
N ALA A 62 12.38 -16.19 32.89
CA ALA A 62 13.54 -15.57 32.26
C ALA A 62 14.75 -16.53 32.17
N PHE A 63 15.45 -16.47 31.04
CA PHE A 63 16.67 -17.20 30.74
C PHE A 63 17.72 -16.24 30.18
N GLY A 64 19.00 -16.58 30.25
CA GLY A 64 20.08 -15.73 29.79
C GLY A 64 21.08 -16.46 28.89
N VAL A 65 21.71 -15.72 27.99
CA VAL A 65 22.99 -16.12 27.41
C VAL A 65 24.05 -15.06 27.69
N GLU A 66 25.25 -15.50 28.00
CA GLU A 66 26.39 -14.63 28.22
C GLU A 66 27.64 -15.36 27.76
N PRO A 67 28.47 -14.82 26.84
CA PRO A 67 29.66 -15.51 26.35
C PRO A 67 30.83 -15.55 27.34
N SER A 68 30.98 -14.57 28.22
CA SER A 68 32.10 -14.52 29.18
C SER A 68 31.88 -15.49 30.34
N SER A 69 32.85 -16.38 30.60
CA SER A 69 32.78 -17.29 31.75
C SER A 69 32.84 -16.51 33.06
N THR A 70 33.71 -15.51 33.15
CA THR A 70 33.85 -14.71 34.38
C THR A 70 32.60 -13.90 34.70
N PHE A 71 31.86 -13.42 33.70
CA PHE A 71 30.55 -12.81 33.94
C PHE A 71 29.52 -13.82 34.43
N ARG A 72 29.44 -15.01 33.81
CA ARG A 72 28.51 -16.07 34.25
C ARG A 72 28.77 -16.46 35.71
N GLU A 73 30.04 -16.67 36.08
CA GLU A 73 30.42 -17.01 37.46
C GLU A 73 30.04 -15.90 38.45
N ALA A 74 30.33 -14.63 38.11
CA ALA A 74 29.95 -13.49 38.93
C ALA A 74 28.41 -13.34 39.07
N ALA A 75 27.67 -13.62 37.99
CA ALA A 75 26.21 -13.61 38.00
C ALA A 75 25.65 -14.68 38.93
N PHE A 76 26.19 -15.92 38.90
CA PHE A 76 25.75 -16.99 39.81
C PHE A 76 26.11 -16.73 41.27
N ALA A 77 27.24 -16.05 41.52
CA ALA A 77 27.63 -15.67 42.87
C ALA A 77 26.70 -14.58 43.45
N THR A 78 26.29 -13.62 42.62
CA THR A 78 25.44 -12.49 43.03
C THR A 78 23.96 -12.87 43.09
N HIS A 79 23.49 -13.66 42.13
CA HIS A 79 22.10 -14.08 41.97
C HIS A 79 22.01 -15.62 41.85
N PRO A 80 22.15 -16.36 42.97
CA PRO A 80 22.16 -17.83 42.96
C PRO A 80 20.92 -18.48 42.33
N GLU A 81 19.79 -17.80 42.34
CA GLU A 81 18.54 -18.23 41.70
C GLU A 81 18.62 -18.32 40.16
N LEU A 82 19.63 -17.68 39.55
CA LEU A 82 19.90 -17.74 38.11
C LEU A 82 20.76 -18.94 37.72
N ALA A 83 21.24 -19.74 38.69
CA ALA A 83 21.99 -20.95 38.41
C ALA A 83 21.18 -21.91 37.51
N GLY A 84 21.77 -22.30 36.37
CA GLY A 84 21.10 -23.12 35.35
C GLY A 84 20.14 -22.37 34.42
N ARG A 85 19.94 -21.06 34.61
CA ARG A 85 19.16 -20.19 33.71
C ARG A 85 20.03 -19.40 32.73
N ILE A 86 21.34 -19.28 32.98
CA ILE A 86 22.30 -18.62 32.07
C ILE A 86 23.20 -19.68 31.43
N VAL A 87 23.34 -19.64 30.10
CA VAL A 87 24.21 -20.55 29.33
C VAL A 87 25.21 -19.80 28.46
N ASP A 88 26.21 -20.52 27.95
CA ASP A 88 27.15 -19.99 26.96
C ASP A 88 26.48 -19.76 25.60
N GLY A 89 26.79 -18.62 24.98
CA GLY A 89 26.25 -18.23 23.69
C GLY A 89 26.62 -16.78 23.33
N SER A 90 26.84 -16.52 22.04
CA SER A 90 27.19 -15.17 21.56
C SER A 90 26.49 -14.85 20.23
N LEU A 91 26.14 -13.58 20.02
CA LEU A 91 25.75 -13.10 18.70
C LEU A 91 26.99 -12.95 17.79
N PRO A 92 26.88 -13.19 16.47
CA PRO A 92 25.66 -13.60 15.76
C PRO A 92 25.34 -15.11 15.84
N HIS A 93 26.29 -15.95 16.24
CA HIS A 93 26.17 -17.42 16.23
C HIS A 93 25.61 -18.00 17.55
N ILE A 94 24.46 -17.50 17.98
CA ILE A 94 23.86 -17.83 19.28
C ILE A 94 23.20 -19.21 19.32
N GLY A 95 22.89 -19.80 18.16
CA GLY A 95 22.21 -21.10 18.07
C GLY A 95 20.76 -21.03 18.54
N THR A 96 20.33 -22.00 19.36
CA THR A 96 18.94 -22.11 19.85
C THR A 96 18.94 -22.35 21.37
N PRO A 97 19.47 -21.40 22.17
CA PRO A 97 19.61 -21.58 23.61
C PRO A 97 18.24 -21.84 24.24
N HIS A 98 18.22 -22.80 25.15
CA HIS A 98 17.02 -23.26 25.82
C HIS A 98 15.82 -23.55 24.88
N GLY A 99 16.09 -24.04 23.66
CA GLY A 99 15.05 -24.46 22.71
C GLY A 99 14.33 -23.33 21.96
N GLY A 100 14.77 -22.07 22.09
CA GLY A 100 14.19 -20.94 21.37
C GLY A 100 12.72 -20.68 21.73
N ASN A 101 11.94 -20.14 20.80
CA ASN A 101 10.51 -19.85 20.99
C ASN A 101 10.22 -18.94 22.21
N PHE A 102 10.97 -17.85 22.33
CA PHE A 102 10.74 -16.85 23.36
C PHE A 102 9.61 -15.89 22.98
N GLU A 103 8.89 -15.38 23.97
CA GLU A 103 7.86 -14.35 23.78
C GLU A 103 8.42 -12.94 23.96
N GLY A 104 9.52 -12.84 24.72
CA GLY A 104 10.32 -11.63 24.84
C GLY A 104 11.81 -11.91 24.64
N ILE A 105 12.52 -10.96 24.07
CA ILE A 105 13.98 -10.91 24.14
C ILE A 105 14.38 -9.55 24.69
N LEU A 106 15.27 -9.55 25.67
CA LEU A 106 16.04 -8.39 26.10
C LEU A 106 17.42 -8.45 25.43
N CYS A 107 17.85 -7.35 24.84
CA CYS A 107 19.18 -7.20 24.25
C CYS A 107 19.76 -5.84 24.66
N SER A 108 20.14 -5.75 25.93
CA SER A 108 20.53 -4.50 26.58
C SER A 108 22.03 -4.26 26.44
N ALA A 109 22.44 -3.18 25.78
CA ALA A 109 23.85 -2.83 25.63
C ALA A 109 24.73 -3.96 25.03
N VAL A 110 24.27 -4.61 23.96
CA VAL A 110 25.00 -5.72 23.32
C VAL A 110 25.39 -5.43 21.87
N LEU A 111 24.44 -5.01 21.04
CA LEU A 111 24.65 -4.89 19.59
C LEU A 111 25.76 -3.90 19.20
N MET A 112 26.06 -2.93 20.07
CA MET A 112 27.18 -1.99 19.92
C MET A 112 28.56 -2.69 19.84
N HIS A 113 28.67 -3.93 20.33
CA HIS A 113 29.90 -4.73 20.30
C HIS A 113 30.05 -5.60 19.05
N LEU A 114 29.16 -5.44 18.08
CA LEU A 114 29.21 -6.12 16.79
C LEU A 114 29.66 -5.15 15.70
N GLY A 115 30.46 -5.64 14.78
CA GLY A 115 30.80 -4.90 13.56
C GLY A 115 29.65 -4.93 12.56
N GLU A 116 29.69 -4.05 11.57
CA GLU A 116 28.65 -3.94 10.52
C GLU A 116 28.39 -5.27 9.80
N ALA A 117 29.44 -6.06 9.57
CA ALA A 117 29.34 -7.38 8.93
C ALA A 117 28.49 -8.39 9.73
N ASP A 118 28.49 -8.30 11.07
CA ASP A 118 27.82 -9.27 11.95
C ASP A 118 26.43 -8.81 12.40
N LEU A 119 26.13 -7.51 12.28
CA LEU A 119 24.91 -6.93 12.84
C LEU A 119 23.64 -7.53 12.21
N PHE A 120 23.63 -7.74 10.88
CA PHE A 120 22.48 -8.33 10.20
C PHE A 120 22.23 -9.77 10.67
N ASP A 121 23.29 -10.59 10.73
CA ASP A 121 23.19 -11.99 11.16
C ASP A 121 22.75 -12.08 12.63
N ALA A 122 23.20 -11.17 13.47
CA ALA A 122 22.75 -11.07 14.85
C ALA A 122 21.26 -10.70 14.94
N ALA A 123 20.80 -9.69 14.19
CA ALA A 123 19.39 -9.31 14.14
C ALA A 123 18.51 -10.47 13.61
N PHE A 124 19.00 -11.20 12.60
CA PHE A 124 18.32 -12.38 12.06
C PHE A 124 18.27 -13.54 13.07
N ALA A 125 19.33 -13.76 13.84
CA ALA A 125 19.35 -14.75 14.91
C ALA A 125 18.35 -14.41 16.03
N LEU A 126 18.30 -13.16 16.48
CA LEU A 126 17.31 -12.68 17.46
C LEU A 126 15.88 -12.89 16.97
N ARG A 127 15.61 -12.59 15.69
CA ARG A 127 14.33 -12.88 15.05
C ARG A 127 13.98 -14.38 15.12
N GLY A 128 14.94 -15.26 14.84
CA GLY A 128 14.74 -16.71 14.83
C GLY A 128 14.45 -17.30 16.21
N LEU A 129 14.82 -16.61 17.29
CA LEU A 129 14.58 -17.05 18.66
C LEU A 129 13.20 -16.65 19.19
N LEU A 130 12.56 -15.64 18.58
CA LEU A 130 11.22 -15.18 18.97
C LEU A 130 10.11 -16.04 18.36
N LYS A 131 9.04 -16.25 19.13
CA LYS A 131 7.73 -16.63 18.57
C LYS A 131 7.20 -15.49 17.69
N LYS A 132 6.30 -15.83 16.78
CA LYS A 132 5.46 -14.87 16.06
C LYS A 132 4.70 -14.00 17.08
N GLY A 133 4.68 -12.68 16.91
CA GLY A 133 4.12 -11.73 17.89
C GLY A 133 5.01 -11.45 19.10
N GLY A 134 6.17 -12.12 19.20
CA GLY A 134 7.13 -11.89 20.28
C GLY A 134 7.81 -10.53 20.17
N ARG A 135 8.28 -10.02 21.30
CA ARG A 135 8.81 -8.65 21.41
C ARG A 135 10.30 -8.62 21.71
N LEU A 136 10.99 -7.65 21.13
CA LEU A 136 12.40 -7.38 21.34
C LEU A 136 12.55 -6.00 21.98
N LEU A 137 13.08 -5.97 23.20
CA LEU A 137 13.52 -4.74 23.86
C LEU A 137 15.04 -4.67 23.74
N LEU A 138 15.56 -3.64 23.07
CA LEU A 138 17.00 -3.46 22.88
C LEU A 138 17.44 -2.05 23.26
N SER A 139 18.67 -1.90 23.72
CA SER A 139 19.26 -0.60 24.06
C SER A 139 20.67 -0.44 23.51
N LEU A 140 20.97 0.75 23.00
CA LEU A 140 22.30 1.12 22.52
C LEU A 140 22.63 2.56 22.94
N PRO A 141 23.92 2.92 22.97
CA PRO A 141 24.31 4.31 23.19
C PRO A 141 23.83 5.20 22.04
N ARG A 142 23.12 6.27 22.39
CA ARG A 142 22.75 7.37 21.47
C ARG A 142 23.95 8.26 21.17
N ASN A 143 24.77 8.50 22.18
CA ASN A 143 25.97 9.31 22.12
C ASN A 143 27.01 8.73 23.07
N ARG A 144 28.28 8.75 22.65
CA ARG A 144 29.46 8.53 23.51
C ARG A 144 30.62 9.38 23.02
N THR A 145 31.32 10.04 23.95
CA THR A 145 32.45 10.94 23.63
C THR A 145 33.82 10.28 23.85
N ASP A 146 33.87 9.07 24.39
CA ASP A 146 35.09 8.32 24.73
C ASP A 146 35.42 7.23 23.70
N ILE A 147 34.84 7.30 22.50
CA ILE A 147 35.12 6.40 21.37
C ILE A 147 36.17 7.03 20.47
N LEU A 148 37.24 6.29 20.23
CA LEU A 148 38.35 6.64 19.35
C LEU A 148 37.94 6.52 17.88
N ALA A 149 38.74 7.07 16.98
CA ALA A 149 38.45 7.11 15.54
C ALA A 149 38.31 5.72 14.88
N ASP A 150 38.87 4.67 15.49
CA ASP A 150 38.76 3.28 15.02
C ASP A 150 37.50 2.56 15.55
N GLY A 151 36.59 3.30 16.21
CA GLY A 151 35.35 2.76 16.76
C GLY A 151 35.52 2.01 18.07
N ARG A 152 36.67 2.15 18.75
CA ARG A 152 36.94 1.48 20.04
C ARG A 152 37.08 2.47 21.18
N ASP A 153 36.81 2.01 22.41
CA ASP A 153 37.18 2.78 23.60
C ASP A 153 38.68 2.61 23.95
N SER A 154 39.16 3.33 24.96
CA SER A 154 40.55 3.25 25.42
C SER A 154 40.99 1.86 25.92
N ASN A 155 40.03 0.97 26.18
CA ASN A 155 40.28 -0.41 26.59
C ASN A 155 40.20 -1.40 25.43
N GLY A 156 40.04 -0.90 24.19
CA GLY A 156 40.01 -1.71 22.98
C GLY A 156 38.68 -2.42 22.73
N ARG A 157 37.60 -2.10 23.47
CA ARG A 157 36.26 -2.63 23.19
C ARG A 157 35.64 -1.92 22.01
N LEU A 158 35.00 -2.66 21.12
CA LEU A 158 34.26 -2.11 19.98
C LEU A 158 32.95 -1.45 20.43
N PHE A 159 32.68 -0.25 19.95
CA PHE A 159 31.39 0.43 20.07
C PHE A 159 31.01 1.01 18.71
N ALA A 160 30.32 0.20 17.92
CA ALA A 160 29.81 0.62 16.62
C ALA A 160 28.76 1.74 16.78
N PRO A 161 28.85 2.84 16.02
CA PRO A 161 28.02 4.03 16.21
C PRO A 161 26.64 3.90 15.53
N TYR A 162 25.88 2.86 15.88
CA TYR A 162 24.57 2.64 15.29
C TYR A 162 23.54 3.63 15.82
N THR A 163 22.89 4.37 14.91
CA THR A 163 21.79 5.27 15.26
C THR A 163 20.49 4.49 15.48
N SER A 164 19.56 5.08 16.25
CA SER A 164 18.22 4.51 16.46
C SER A 164 17.48 4.24 15.15
N GLU A 165 17.61 5.14 14.19
CA GLU A 165 16.92 5.06 12.89
C GLU A 165 17.48 3.91 12.05
N TYR A 166 18.79 3.69 12.08
CA TYR A 166 19.43 2.57 11.38
C TYR A 166 19.03 1.22 11.98
N VAL A 167 19.06 1.12 13.32
CA VAL A 167 18.64 -0.12 14.03
C VAL A 167 17.16 -0.40 13.81
N GLN A 168 16.29 0.61 13.90
CA GLN A 168 14.87 0.47 13.60
C GLN A 168 14.66 -0.07 12.18
N LEU A 169 15.27 0.56 11.17
CA LEU A 169 15.14 0.13 9.77
C LEU A 169 15.62 -1.30 9.55
N LEU A 170 16.73 -1.70 10.19
CA LEU A 170 17.25 -3.06 10.12
C LEU A 170 16.20 -4.08 10.60
N PHE A 171 15.59 -3.87 11.77
CA PHE A 171 14.59 -4.77 12.30
C PHE A 171 13.26 -4.71 11.54
N GLU A 172 12.84 -3.54 11.05
CA GLU A 172 11.64 -3.43 10.20
C GLU A 172 11.78 -4.24 8.90
N ARG A 173 12.97 -4.27 8.29
CA ARG A 173 13.28 -5.14 7.13
C ARG A 173 13.18 -6.63 7.45
N LEU A 174 13.34 -6.99 8.72
CA LEU A 174 13.24 -8.36 9.23
C LEU A 174 11.82 -8.73 9.70
N GLY A 175 10.85 -7.84 9.50
CA GLY A 175 9.44 -8.07 9.80
C GLY A 175 9.01 -7.62 11.20
N PHE A 176 9.81 -6.80 11.87
CA PHE A 176 9.40 -6.14 13.11
C PHE A 176 8.63 -4.85 12.84
N GLN A 177 7.90 -4.38 13.85
CA GLN A 177 7.30 -3.05 13.90
C GLN A 177 7.75 -2.34 15.18
N LEU A 178 8.11 -1.06 15.08
CA LEU A 178 8.40 -0.25 16.26
C LEU A 178 7.10 0.07 17.01
N ILE A 179 7.04 -0.33 18.29
CA ILE A 179 5.90 -0.07 19.16
C ILE A 179 6.26 0.79 20.38
N GLY A 180 7.55 1.09 20.59
CA GLY A 180 8.00 2.02 21.63
C GLY A 180 9.44 2.49 21.42
N ARG A 181 9.74 3.73 21.81
CA ARG A 181 11.08 4.32 21.81
C ARG A 181 11.24 5.24 23.02
N TRP A 182 12.39 5.16 23.67
CA TRP A 182 12.77 6.02 24.78
C TRP A 182 14.23 6.42 24.68
N ASP A 183 14.53 7.68 24.99
CA ASP A 183 15.89 8.19 25.11
C ASP A 183 16.14 8.50 26.60
N THR A 184 17.25 8.01 27.16
CA THR A 184 17.57 8.14 28.59
C THR A 184 19.02 8.56 28.81
N GLU A 185 19.27 9.20 29.94
CA GLU A 185 20.62 9.46 30.43
C GLU A 185 21.33 8.16 30.84
N ASP A 186 22.66 8.21 30.97
CA ASP A 186 23.46 7.07 31.42
C ASP A 186 23.28 6.80 32.92
N ALA A 187 22.83 5.58 33.28
CA ALA A 187 22.64 5.21 34.69
C ALA A 187 23.93 5.19 35.52
N LEU A 188 25.09 5.02 34.87
CA LEU A 188 26.41 5.12 35.51
C LEU A 188 26.99 6.54 35.47
N CYS A 189 26.22 7.52 35.00
CA CYS A 189 26.59 8.94 34.89
C CYS A 189 27.92 9.17 34.15
N ARG A 190 28.23 8.37 33.12
CA ARG A 190 29.43 8.54 32.29
C ARG A 190 29.31 9.83 31.45
N PRO A 191 30.32 10.73 31.49
CA PRO A 191 30.28 11.96 30.72
C PRO A 191 30.03 11.73 29.23
N GLY A 192 29.14 12.53 28.64
CA GLY A 192 28.86 12.49 27.20
C GLY A 192 28.18 11.21 26.71
N THR A 193 27.69 10.36 27.62
CA THR A 193 27.00 9.10 27.30
C THR A 193 25.49 9.25 27.48
N GLY A 194 24.72 8.90 26.46
CA GLY A 194 23.27 8.78 26.53
C GLY A 194 22.81 7.54 25.77
N TRP A 195 21.58 7.10 26.01
CA TRP A 195 21.04 5.83 25.51
C TRP A 195 19.74 6.02 24.77
N PHE A 196 19.48 5.15 23.81
CA PHE A 196 18.15 4.93 23.27
C PHE A 196 17.73 3.48 23.48
N THR A 197 16.45 3.27 23.71
CA THR A 197 15.81 1.96 23.88
C THR A 197 14.69 1.83 22.87
N LEU A 198 14.68 0.72 22.12
CA LEU A 198 13.61 0.40 21.16
C LEU A 198 12.84 -0.83 21.65
N LEU A 199 11.51 -0.76 21.55
CA LEU A 199 10.62 -1.90 21.70
C LEU A 199 10.01 -2.23 20.33
N LEU A 200 10.30 -3.43 19.86
CA LEU A 200 9.95 -3.93 18.54
C LEU A 200 9.08 -5.19 18.70
N GLU A 201 8.04 -5.33 17.89
CA GLU A 201 7.19 -6.53 17.86
C GLU A 201 7.37 -7.27 16.53
N LEU A 202 7.65 -8.57 16.59
CA LEU A 202 7.78 -9.41 15.40
C LEU A 202 6.39 -9.72 14.85
N GLY A 203 6.14 -9.39 13.58
CA GLY A 203 4.84 -9.64 12.95
C GLY A 203 4.39 -11.11 13.08
N THR A 204 3.09 -11.33 13.28
CA THR A 204 2.52 -12.65 13.60
C THR A 204 2.47 -13.64 12.43
N GLY A 205 3.10 -13.36 11.28
CA GLY A 205 3.13 -14.22 10.09
C GLY A 205 1.79 -14.43 9.38
N ASP A 206 0.67 -14.40 10.10
CA ASP A 206 -0.69 -14.48 9.53
C ASP A 206 -1.11 -13.18 8.82
N LYS A 207 -0.29 -12.12 8.99
CA LYS A 207 -0.40 -10.85 8.27
C LYS A 207 0.97 -10.47 7.73
N LEU A 208 1.38 -11.05 6.60
CA LEU A 208 2.26 -10.31 5.69
C LEU A 208 1.70 -8.88 5.57
N ARG A 209 2.54 -7.83 5.62
CA ARG A 209 2.04 -6.46 5.37
C ARG A 209 1.27 -6.51 4.05
N ALA A 210 0.13 -5.85 3.97
CA ALA A 210 -0.73 -5.99 2.80
C ALA A 210 0.01 -5.65 1.50
N VAL A 211 0.99 -4.74 1.53
CA VAL A 211 1.91 -4.48 0.41
C VAL A 211 2.75 -5.71 0.01
N ASP A 212 3.31 -6.45 0.97
CA ASP A 212 4.09 -7.67 0.71
C ASP A 212 3.19 -8.80 0.17
N GLN A 213 1.92 -8.84 0.58
CA GLN A 213 0.91 -9.78 0.02
C GLN A 213 0.60 -9.43 -1.44
N ILE A 214 0.35 -8.16 -1.73
CA ILE A 214 0.12 -7.67 -3.10
C ILE A 214 1.34 -8.02 -3.96
N GLU A 215 2.55 -7.71 -3.48
CA GLU A 215 3.78 -8.02 -4.19
C GLU A 215 3.96 -9.54 -4.39
N GLY A 216 3.71 -10.35 -3.37
CA GLY A 216 3.77 -11.79 -3.45
C GLY A 216 2.82 -12.37 -4.51
N ILE A 217 1.58 -11.89 -4.59
CA ILE A 217 0.63 -12.33 -5.63
C ILE A 217 1.07 -11.84 -7.02
N LEU A 218 1.57 -10.60 -7.12
CA LEU A 218 2.03 -10.04 -8.38
C LEU A 218 3.35 -10.66 -8.86
N ASN A 219 4.19 -11.21 -7.98
CA ASN A 219 5.53 -11.72 -8.34
C ASN A 219 5.66 -13.25 -8.25
N ARG A 220 5.29 -13.86 -7.13
CA ARG A 220 5.59 -15.26 -6.81
C ARG A 220 4.52 -16.24 -7.28
N ASP A 221 3.26 -15.80 -7.26
CA ASP A 221 2.13 -16.62 -7.70
C ASP A 221 2.29 -17.01 -9.18
N ARG A 222 2.00 -18.28 -9.50
CA ARG A 222 2.03 -18.79 -10.89
C ARG A 222 1.07 -17.96 -11.75
N LYS A 223 1.58 -17.52 -12.91
CA LYS A 223 0.84 -16.70 -13.88
C LYS A 223 0.61 -17.51 -15.14
N VAL A 224 -0.55 -18.13 -15.21
CA VAL A 224 -1.02 -18.83 -16.43
C VAL A 224 -1.78 -17.89 -17.37
N ALA A 225 -2.28 -16.76 -16.84
CA ALA A 225 -2.97 -15.70 -17.58
C ALA A 225 -2.70 -14.33 -16.95
N THR A 226 -3.01 -13.25 -17.68
CA THR A 226 -2.87 -11.85 -17.23
C THR A 226 -3.92 -11.42 -16.19
N TYR A 227 -4.84 -12.32 -15.82
CA TYR A 227 -5.98 -12.08 -14.94
C TYR A 227 -5.64 -11.49 -13.57
N LYS A 228 -4.54 -11.90 -12.94
CA LYS A 228 -4.14 -11.36 -11.62
C LYS A 228 -3.76 -9.88 -11.74
N LEU A 229 -3.04 -9.53 -12.80
CA LEU A 229 -2.64 -8.15 -13.10
C LEU A 229 -3.89 -7.30 -13.37
N ALA A 230 -4.82 -7.81 -14.19
CA ALA A 230 -6.08 -7.14 -14.44
C ALA A 230 -6.93 -6.92 -13.18
N LEU A 231 -6.98 -7.90 -12.26
CA LEU A 231 -7.69 -7.75 -10.99
C LEU A 231 -7.08 -6.64 -10.13
N PHE A 232 -5.76 -6.65 -9.93
CA PHE A 232 -5.09 -5.63 -9.12
C PHE A 232 -5.17 -4.24 -9.74
N ARG A 233 -5.07 -4.12 -11.07
CA ARG A 233 -5.30 -2.85 -11.77
C ARG A 233 -6.72 -2.33 -11.50
N ALA A 234 -7.74 -3.17 -11.67
CA ALA A 234 -9.13 -2.78 -11.45
C ALA A 234 -9.37 -2.36 -9.99
N LEU A 235 -8.90 -3.16 -9.02
CA LEU A 235 -9.08 -2.85 -7.61
C LEU A 235 -8.34 -1.56 -7.19
N ALA A 236 -7.12 -1.33 -7.68
CA ALA A 236 -6.36 -0.12 -7.39
C ALA A 236 -6.98 1.14 -8.04
N GLU A 237 -7.44 1.05 -9.30
CA GLU A 237 -8.18 2.15 -9.95
C GLU A 237 -9.49 2.44 -9.21
N MET A 238 -10.25 1.41 -8.82
CA MET A 238 -11.49 1.59 -8.06
C MET A 238 -11.24 2.17 -6.66
N ALA A 239 -10.20 1.72 -5.96
CA ALA A 239 -9.85 2.21 -4.61
C ALA A 239 -9.45 3.69 -4.60
N THR A 240 -8.89 4.19 -5.70
CA THR A 240 -8.42 5.57 -5.84
C THR A 240 -9.48 6.50 -6.43
N GLN A 241 -10.24 6.03 -7.42
CA GLN A 241 -11.21 6.85 -8.17
C GLN A 241 -12.64 6.75 -7.62
N GLN A 242 -12.96 5.66 -6.90
CA GLN A 242 -14.30 5.37 -6.39
C GLN A 242 -14.22 4.95 -4.92
N PRO A 243 -13.75 5.83 -4.01
CA PRO A 243 -13.41 5.45 -2.63
C PRO A 243 -14.58 4.87 -1.82
N ARG A 244 -15.82 5.09 -2.27
CA ARG A 244 -17.06 4.62 -1.63
C ARG A 244 -17.64 3.35 -2.27
N VAL A 245 -16.98 2.78 -3.28
CA VAL A 245 -17.43 1.56 -3.96
C VAL A 245 -17.31 0.31 -3.08
N ALA A 246 -16.44 0.36 -2.08
CA ALA A 246 -16.16 -0.73 -1.16
C ALA A 246 -17.10 -0.70 0.06
N THR A 247 -17.70 -1.85 0.37
CA THR A 247 -18.49 -2.05 1.59
C THR A 247 -17.64 -2.68 2.68
N TRP A 248 -17.45 -1.97 3.78
CA TRP A 248 -16.73 -2.44 4.97
C TRP A 248 -17.61 -3.40 5.77
N ARG A 249 -17.05 -4.53 6.16
CA ARG A 249 -17.75 -5.59 6.92
C ARG A 249 -17.22 -5.62 8.35
N SER A 250 -18.06 -6.07 9.28
CA SER A 250 -17.69 -6.21 10.70
C SER A 250 -16.63 -7.30 10.95
N ASP A 251 -16.41 -8.20 9.99
CA ASP A 251 -15.40 -9.26 10.04
C ASP A 251 -13.99 -8.80 9.61
N GLY A 252 -13.76 -7.48 9.48
CA GLY A 252 -12.47 -6.92 9.08
C GLY A 252 -12.15 -7.13 7.59
N ARG A 253 -13.17 -7.39 6.76
CA ARG A 253 -13.05 -7.53 5.31
C ARG A 253 -13.77 -6.41 4.56
N VAL A 254 -13.44 -6.26 3.29
CA VAL A 254 -14.06 -5.30 2.37
C VAL A 254 -14.62 -6.05 1.17
N ALA A 255 -15.83 -5.68 0.76
CA ALA A 255 -16.52 -6.22 -0.41
C ALA A 255 -16.58 -5.18 -1.53
N VAL A 256 -16.15 -5.56 -2.74
CA VAL A 256 -16.17 -4.73 -3.95
C VAL A 256 -17.07 -5.37 -5.01
N PRO A 257 -18.04 -4.65 -5.60
CA PRO A 257 -18.94 -5.21 -6.61
C PRO A 257 -18.19 -5.81 -7.80
N LEU A 258 -18.48 -7.08 -8.12
CA LEU A 258 -17.81 -7.79 -9.21
C LEU A 258 -18.08 -7.15 -10.58
N LEU A 259 -19.27 -6.56 -10.77
CA LEU A 259 -19.64 -5.94 -12.04
C LEU A 259 -18.72 -4.76 -12.38
N GLY A 260 -18.40 -3.89 -11.41
CA GLY A 260 -17.47 -2.78 -11.62
C GLY A 260 -16.06 -3.24 -11.98
N ILE A 261 -15.60 -4.35 -11.38
CA ILE A 261 -14.32 -4.98 -11.75
C ILE A 261 -14.37 -5.51 -13.19
N ALA A 262 -15.50 -6.11 -13.59
CA ALA A 262 -15.69 -6.64 -14.94
C ALA A 262 -15.74 -5.54 -16.02
N GLU A 263 -16.38 -4.40 -15.72
CA GLU A 263 -16.40 -3.22 -16.60
C GLU A 263 -14.98 -2.67 -16.82
N ARG A 264 -14.15 -2.64 -15.76
CA ARG A 264 -12.73 -2.27 -15.89
C ARG A 264 -11.95 -3.24 -16.77
N TRP A 265 -12.16 -4.53 -16.60
CA TRP A 265 -11.52 -5.53 -17.48
C TRP A 265 -11.93 -5.35 -18.93
N LEU A 266 -13.21 -5.12 -19.21
CA LEU A 266 -13.68 -4.83 -20.56
C LEU A 266 -12.88 -3.70 -21.20
N LEU A 267 -12.67 -2.59 -20.47
CA LEU A 267 -11.85 -1.46 -20.92
C LEU A 267 -10.38 -1.85 -21.18
N TYR A 268 -9.78 -2.67 -20.32
CA TYR A 268 -8.36 -3.02 -20.43
C TYR A 268 -8.07 -3.97 -21.59
N TYR A 269 -8.95 -4.94 -21.83
CA TYR A 269 -8.75 -5.97 -22.84
C TYR A 269 -9.21 -5.53 -24.24
N TRP A 270 -10.10 -4.54 -24.35
CA TRP A 270 -10.61 -4.09 -25.65
C TRP A 270 -9.50 -3.63 -26.60
N PRO A 271 -8.56 -2.74 -26.23
CA PRO A 271 -7.49 -2.31 -27.14
C PRO A 271 -6.56 -3.46 -27.54
N ILE A 272 -6.38 -4.44 -26.64
CA ILE A 272 -5.56 -5.63 -26.88
C ILE A 272 -6.22 -6.50 -27.95
N PHE A 273 -7.53 -6.72 -27.85
CA PHE A 273 -8.27 -7.58 -28.78
C PHE A 273 -8.57 -6.87 -30.11
N ALA A 274 -8.62 -5.54 -30.09
CA ALA A 274 -8.76 -4.71 -31.28
C ALA A 274 -7.45 -4.59 -32.09
N SER A 275 -6.33 -5.10 -31.58
CA SER A 275 -5.05 -5.04 -32.29
C SER A 275 -5.11 -5.88 -33.57
N ASP A 276 -4.54 -5.35 -34.67
CA ASP A 276 -4.41 -6.07 -35.94
C ASP A 276 -3.56 -7.35 -35.80
N ARG A 277 -2.69 -7.41 -34.79
CA ARG A 277 -1.91 -8.58 -34.45
C ARG A 277 -2.56 -9.31 -33.28
N PHE A 278 -2.56 -10.63 -33.32
CA PHE A 278 -3.01 -11.41 -32.18
C PHE A 278 -2.07 -11.25 -31.00
N ILE A 279 -2.60 -10.76 -29.87
CA ILE A 279 -1.85 -10.57 -28.63
C ILE A 279 -2.34 -11.56 -27.58
N PRO A 280 -1.52 -12.54 -27.17
CA PRO A 280 -1.90 -13.56 -26.20
C PRO A 280 -1.96 -13.00 -24.77
N GLN A 281 -2.92 -13.46 -23.99
CA GLN A 281 -3.19 -13.07 -22.60
C GLN A 281 -3.14 -14.28 -21.64
N SER A 282 -2.77 -15.45 -22.15
CA SER A 282 -2.44 -16.64 -21.38
C SER A 282 -1.35 -17.45 -22.06
N GLN A 283 -0.69 -18.32 -21.28
CA GLN A 283 0.43 -19.13 -21.76
C GLN A 283 0.06 -20.05 -22.92
N ASP A 284 -1.17 -20.57 -22.92
CA ASP A 284 -1.64 -21.53 -23.93
C ASP A 284 -2.52 -20.84 -24.99
N GLU A 285 -2.57 -19.50 -25.01
CA GLU A 285 -3.46 -18.79 -25.92
C GLU A 285 -3.02 -18.86 -27.38
N GLY A 286 -3.97 -19.10 -28.28
CA GLY A 286 -3.74 -19.08 -29.72
C GLY A 286 -4.96 -18.63 -30.51
N LEU A 287 -4.81 -18.62 -31.84
CA LEU A 287 -5.86 -18.17 -32.77
C LEU A 287 -7.12 -19.07 -32.78
N ARG A 288 -7.02 -20.31 -32.29
CA ARG A 288 -8.16 -21.22 -32.23
C ARG A 288 -9.05 -20.88 -31.02
N GLU A 289 -10.37 -20.87 -31.23
CA GLU A 289 -11.36 -20.54 -30.18
C GLU A 289 -11.21 -21.40 -28.93
N ASP A 290 -10.92 -22.69 -29.07
CA ASP A 290 -10.72 -23.63 -27.95
C ASP A 290 -9.47 -23.36 -27.10
N ARG A 291 -8.63 -22.44 -27.55
CA ARG A 291 -7.41 -21.99 -26.87
C ARG A 291 -7.48 -20.52 -26.47
N GLN A 292 -8.61 -19.84 -26.60
CA GLN A 292 -8.71 -18.43 -26.20
C GLN A 292 -8.98 -18.28 -24.70
N ILE A 293 -8.64 -17.11 -24.15
CA ILE A 293 -9.07 -16.77 -22.78
C ILE A 293 -10.60 -16.67 -22.69
N ALA A 294 -11.14 -16.99 -21.52
CA ALA A 294 -12.54 -17.36 -21.32
C ALA A 294 -13.61 -16.35 -21.80
N PHE A 295 -13.26 -15.09 -22.00
CA PHE A 295 -14.19 -14.04 -22.40
C PHE A 295 -13.85 -13.38 -23.74
N ARG A 296 -12.80 -13.82 -24.46
CA ARG A 296 -12.37 -13.19 -25.72
C ARG A 296 -13.49 -13.20 -26.76
N SER A 297 -14.04 -14.38 -27.08
CA SER A 297 -15.14 -14.53 -28.05
C SER A 297 -16.37 -13.67 -27.69
N ALA A 298 -16.75 -13.63 -26.41
CA ALA A 298 -17.89 -12.81 -25.96
C ALA A 298 -17.61 -11.30 -26.11
N LEU A 299 -16.39 -10.85 -25.83
CA LEU A 299 -15.99 -9.46 -25.99
C LEU A 299 -15.88 -9.08 -27.48
N GLU A 300 -15.27 -9.91 -28.31
CA GLU A 300 -15.20 -9.71 -29.76
C GLU A 300 -16.60 -9.63 -30.39
N GLY A 301 -17.55 -10.44 -29.90
CA GLY A 301 -18.96 -10.36 -30.30
C GLY A 301 -19.58 -8.99 -30.03
N LEU A 302 -19.25 -8.35 -28.91
CA LEU A 302 -19.64 -6.96 -28.62
C LEU A 302 -18.90 -5.96 -29.53
N MET A 303 -17.60 -6.15 -29.72
CA MET A 303 -16.73 -5.25 -30.49
C MET A 303 -17.17 -5.11 -31.95
N ARG A 304 -17.72 -6.17 -32.57
CA ARG A 304 -18.23 -6.15 -33.95
C ARG A 304 -19.23 -5.01 -34.21
N ALA A 305 -20.00 -4.59 -33.21
CA ALA A 305 -20.95 -3.48 -33.35
C ALA A 305 -20.26 -2.10 -33.46
N PHE A 306 -18.96 -2.01 -33.16
CA PHE A 306 -18.20 -0.76 -33.06
C PHE A 306 -16.86 -0.78 -33.81
N GLN A 307 -16.46 -1.91 -34.41
CA GLN A 307 -15.11 -2.13 -34.96
C GLN A 307 -14.66 -1.07 -35.99
N ASP A 308 -15.61 -0.51 -36.75
CA ASP A 308 -15.36 0.49 -37.80
C ASP A 308 -15.50 1.95 -37.32
N GLN A 309 -15.54 2.20 -36.00
CA GLN A 309 -15.94 3.50 -35.46
C GLN A 309 -15.04 4.00 -34.32
N GLY A 310 -14.33 5.11 -34.56
CA GLY A 310 -13.60 5.82 -33.51
C GLY A 310 -12.30 5.13 -33.08
N GLU A 311 -11.68 5.65 -32.02
CA GLU A 311 -10.34 5.24 -31.60
C GLU A 311 -10.33 3.89 -30.86
N HIS A 312 -9.15 3.27 -30.84
CA HIS A 312 -8.87 2.00 -30.16
C HIS A 312 -9.83 0.86 -30.57
N GLY A 313 -10.15 0.79 -31.86
CA GLY A 313 -11.00 -0.25 -32.46
C GLY A 313 -12.41 -0.28 -31.88
N GLY A 314 -13.05 0.89 -31.76
CA GLY A 314 -14.45 0.96 -31.32
C GLY A 314 -14.66 1.35 -29.86
N LEU A 315 -13.61 1.36 -29.03
CA LEU A 315 -13.74 1.55 -27.58
C LEU A 315 -14.41 2.88 -27.21
N SER A 316 -13.93 3.99 -27.78
CA SER A 316 -14.47 5.34 -27.52
C SER A 316 -15.93 5.47 -28.02
N SER A 317 -16.31 4.72 -29.06
CA SER A 317 -17.68 4.71 -29.59
C SER A 317 -18.61 3.89 -28.73
N TRP A 318 -18.18 2.72 -28.28
CA TRP A 318 -18.92 1.89 -27.33
C TRP A 318 -19.18 2.65 -26.02
N GLN A 319 -18.15 3.27 -25.43
CA GLN A 319 -18.32 3.97 -24.15
C GLN A 319 -19.33 5.12 -24.28
N ALA A 320 -19.24 5.92 -25.35
CA ALA A 320 -20.20 7.00 -25.59
C ALA A 320 -21.63 6.49 -25.85
N ALA A 321 -21.79 5.28 -26.39
CA ALA A 321 -23.12 4.67 -26.57
C ALA A 321 -23.69 4.17 -25.24
N VAL A 322 -22.85 3.63 -24.36
CA VAL A 322 -23.21 3.25 -22.98
C VAL A 322 -23.63 4.48 -22.18
N SER A 323 -22.80 5.54 -22.16
CA SER A 323 -23.08 6.76 -21.40
C SER A 323 -24.38 7.45 -21.82
N ARG A 324 -24.81 7.33 -23.09
CA ARG A 324 -26.07 7.92 -23.58
C ARG A 324 -27.31 7.06 -23.30
N GLY A 325 -27.20 5.92 -22.62
CA GLY A 325 -28.32 5.00 -22.37
C GLY A 325 -28.88 4.31 -23.63
N GLY A 326 -28.16 4.43 -24.76
CA GLY A 326 -28.71 4.24 -26.11
C GLY A 326 -28.31 2.94 -26.83
N LEU A 327 -27.89 1.89 -26.10
CA LEU A 327 -27.51 0.63 -26.76
C LEU A 327 -28.74 -0.07 -27.41
N PRO A 328 -28.71 -0.38 -28.72
CA PRO A 328 -29.71 -1.23 -29.36
C PRO A 328 -29.86 -2.56 -28.62
N ALA A 329 -31.04 -3.17 -28.67
CA ALA A 329 -31.35 -4.37 -27.89
C ALA A 329 -30.34 -5.52 -28.11
N GLU A 330 -29.87 -5.69 -29.34
CA GLU A 330 -28.84 -6.68 -29.69
C GLU A 330 -27.49 -6.38 -29.05
N VAL A 331 -27.01 -5.13 -29.19
CA VAL A 331 -25.74 -4.68 -28.59
C VAL A 331 -25.80 -4.76 -27.06
N ARG A 332 -26.95 -4.47 -26.47
CA ARG A 332 -27.18 -4.62 -25.02
C ARG A 332 -27.06 -6.06 -24.55
N ARG A 333 -27.55 -7.03 -25.34
CA ARG A 333 -27.37 -8.47 -25.06
C ARG A 333 -25.91 -8.87 -25.18
N ALA A 334 -25.20 -8.44 -26.22
CA ALA A 334 -23.77 -8.71 -26.39
C ALA A 334 -22.94 -8.11 -25.24
N HIS A 335 -23.29 -6.89 -24.81
CA HIS A 335 -22.66 -6.22 -23.68
C HIS A 335 -22.84 -7.00 -22.37
N ALA A 336 -24.07 -7.42 -22.06
CA ALA A 336 -24.36 -8.24 -20.89
C ALA A 336 -23.64 -9.60 -20.95
N ALA A 337 -23.54 -10.22 -22.13
CA ALA A 337 -22.83 -11.47 -22.34
C ALA A 337 -21.32 -11.32 -22.08
N ALA A 338 -20.70 -10.26 -22.61
CA ALA A 338 -19.29 -9.95 -22.38
C ALA A 338 -18.99 -9.74 -20.89
N LEU A 339 -19.78 -8.89 -20.20
CA LEU A 339 -19.62 -8.66 -18.76
C LEU A 339 -19.82 -9.93 -17.93
N SER A 340 -20.79 -10.77 -18.29
CA SER A 340 -21.03 -12.07 -17.64
C SER A 340 -19.83 -13.02 -17.80
N ALA A 341 -19.27 -13.12 -19.01
CA ALA A 341 -18.09 -13.95 -19.28
C ALA A 341 -16.85 -13.46 -18.51
N ILE A 342 -16.62 -12.14 -18.47
CA ILE A 342 -15.55 -11.52 -17.70
C ILE A 342 -15.73 -11.78 -16.19
N ALA A 343 -16.93 -11.55 -15.66
CA ALA A 343 -17.24 -11.79 -14.25
C ALA A 343 -17.01 -13.25 -13.85
N GLN A 344 -17.37 -14.19 -14.74
CA GLN A 344 -17.10 -15.61 -14.54
C GLN A 344 -15.59 -15.90 -14.54
N ALA A 345 -14.82 -15.32 -15.47
CA ALA A 345 -13.36 -15.48 -15.53
C ALA A 345 -12.65 -14.93 -14.28
N ILE A 346 -13.09 -13.78 -13.75
CA ILE A 346 -12.59 -13.21 -12.49
C ILE A 346 -12.83 -14.19 -11.34
N ARG A 347 -14.04 -14.75 -11.23
CA ARG A 347 -14.42 -15.70 -10.17
C ARG A 347 -13.66 -17.01 -10.24
N SER A 348 -13.60 -17.63 -11.42
CA SER A 348 -12.95 -18.93 -11.59
C SER A 348 -11.43 -18.83 -11.65
N GLY A 349 -10.89 -17.65 -11.97
CA GLY A 349 -9.46 -17.38 -12.04
C GLY A 349 -8.94 -16.73 -10.75
N PRO A 350 -8.63 -15.42 -10.77
CA PRO A 350 -7.85 -14.78 -9.71
C PRO A 350 -8.55 -14.74 -8.35
N VAL A 351 -9.88 -14.72 -8.28
CA VAL A 351 -10.58 -14.79 -6.98
C VAL A 351 -10.39 -16.14 -6.29
N LYS A 352 -10.34 -17.24 -7.07
CA LYS A 352 -10.17 -18.60 -6.54
C LYS A 352 -8.69 -18.95 -6.29
N HIS A 353 -7.78 -18.40 -7.08
CA HIS A 353 -6.39 -18.88 -7.20
C HIS A 353 -5.30 -17.89 -6.76
N SER A 354 -5.65 -16.71 -6.24
CA SER A 354 -4.64 -15.76 -5.75
C SER A 354 -4.32 -16.00 -4.27
N GLY A 355 -3.03 -16.04 -3.96
CA GLY A 355 -2.52 -16.32 -2.61
C GLY A 355 -2.18 -17.79 -2.36
N GLY A 356 -2.30 -18.65 -3.38
CA GLY A 356 -1.94 -20.07 -3.26
C GLY A 356 -0.46 -20.33 -3.00
N SER A 357 0.43 -19.37 -3.30
CA SER A 357 1.86 -19.43 -2.94
C SER A 357 2.22 -18.68 -1.65
N LEU A 358 1.26 -18.04 -1.00
CA LEU A 358 1.46 -17.32 0.26
C LEU A 358 1.18 -18.24 1.45
N GLU A 359 1.91 -18.06 2.55
CA GLU A 359 1.65 -18.78 3.82
C GLU A 359 0.22 -18.51 4.36
N THR A 360 -0.32 -17.33 4.06
CA THR A 360 -1.66 -16.90 4.48
C THR A 360 -2.80 -17.56 3.68
N GLY A 361 -2.49 -18.27 2.59
CA GLY A 361 -3.48 -18.91 1.73
C GLY A 361 -4.30 -17.93 0.87
N ALA A 362 -5.53 -18.36 0.53
CA ALA A 362 -6.41 -17.63 -0.39
C ALA A 362 -6.79 -16.23 0.13
N VAL A 363 -6.47 -15.20 -0.66
CA VAL A 363 -6.67 -13.80 -0.25
C VAL A 363 -8.08 -13.30 -0.60
N PHE A 364 -8.60 -13.69 -1.76
CA PHE A 364 -9.92 -13.28 -2.23
C PHE A 364 -10.97 -14.35 -1.99
N SER A 365 -12.22 -13.92 -1.87
CA SER A 365 -13.39 -14.79 -1.89
C SER A 365 -14.53 -14.12 -2.64
N TYR A 366 -15.54 -14.89 -3.05
CA TYR A 366 -16.73 -14.35 -3.74
C TYR A 366 -17.96 -14.50 -2.86
N ASP A 367 -18.61 -13.38 -2.56
CA ASP A 367 -19.89 -13.36 -1.89
C ASP A 367 -21.02 -13.38 -2.93
N LYS A 368 -21.76 -14.49 -2.96
CA LYS A 368 -22.88 -14.69 -3.89
C LYS A 368 -24.06 -13.75 -3.61
N SER A 369 -24.27 -13.38 -2.35
CA SER A 369 -25.44 -12.58 -1.93
C SER A 369 -25.33 -11.15 -2.42
N SER A 370 -24.16 -10.53 -2.17
CA SER A 370 -23.84 -9.17 -2.60
C SER A 370 -23.19 -9.10 -3.98
N ARG A 371 -22.94 -10.26 -4.62
CA ARG A 371 -22.23 -10.39 -5.91
C ARG A 371 -20.89 -9.64 -5.92
N SER A 372 -20.14 -9.74 -4.82
CA SER A 372 -18.92 -8.97 -4.58
C SER A 372 -17.69 -9.84 -4.42
N VAL A 373 -16.53 -9.29 -4.79
CA VAL A 373 -15.21 -9.83 -4.43
C VAL A 373 -14.85 -9.31 -3.04
N VAL A 374 -14.51 -10.22 -2.14
CA VAL A 374 -14.20 -9.93 -0.73
C VAL A 374 -12.71 -10.16 -0.45
N MET A 375 -12.07 -9.21 0.23
CA MET A 375 -10.65 -9.23 0.60
C MET A 375 -10.41 -8.69 2.02
N PRO A 376 -9.24 -8.90 2.64
CA PRO A 376 -8.90 -8.26 3.91
C PRO A 376 -8.94 -6.73 3.83
N ALA A 377 -9.45 -6.07 4.87
CA ALA A 377 -9.53 -4.60 4.92
C ALA A 377 -8.18 -3.91 4.74
N GLU A 378 -7.10 -4.48 5.31
CA GLU A 378 -5.75 -3.96 5.17
C GLU A 378 -5.28 -3.93 3.70
N MET A 379 -5.67 -4.92 2.90
CA MET A 379 -5.35 -4.94 1.47
C MET A 379 -6.06 -3.82 0.72
N TRP A 380 -7.34 -3.57 1.03
CA TRP A 380 -8.07 -2.45 0.45
C TRP A 380 -7.44 -1.10 0.85
N ARG A 381 -7.01 -0.95 2.11
CA ARG A 381 -6.30 0.24 2.58
C ARG A 381 -5.02 0.51 1.79
N GLU A 382 -4.19 -0.52 1.58
CA GLU A 382 -2.97 -0.37 0.76
C GLU A 382 -3.30 -0.01 -0.69
N LEU A 383 -4.35 -0.59 -1.28
CA LEU A 383 -4.80 -0.22 -2.62
C LEU A 383 -5.30 1.23 -2.68
N THR A 384 -5.92 1.74 -1.62
CA THR A 384 -6.32 3.16 -1.54
C THR A 384 -5.11 4.10 -1.41
N LEU A 385 -4.09 3.72 -0.64
CA LEU A 385 -2.92 4.57 -0.37
C LEU A 385 -1.88 4.53 -1.51
N LEU A 386 -1.61 3.35 -2.05
CA LEU A 386 -0.57 3.10 -3.05
C LEU A 386 -1.12 2.76 -4.44
N GLY A 387 -2.44 2.84 -4.63
CA GLY A 387 -3.10 2.37 -5.85
C GLY A 387 -2.52 2.92 -7.14
N HIS A 388 -2.13 4.20 -7.16
CA HIS A 388 -1.52 4.78 -8.36
C HIS A 388 -0.17 4.15 -8.72
N TRP A 389 0.71 3.92 -7.75
CA TRP A 389 1.97 3.20 -7.97
C TRP A 389 1.72 1.74 -8.40
N ILE A 390 0.70 1.10 -7.80
CA ILE A 390 0.31 -0.26 -8.13
C ILE A 390 -0.16 -0.35 -9.59
N VAL A 391 -1.00 0.59 -10.05
CA VAL A 391 -1.48 0.62 -11.44
C VAL A 391 -0.32 0.71 -12.43
N ASP A 392 0.60 1.65 -12.21
CA ASP A 392 1.74 1.87 -13.11
C ASP A 392 2.66 0.62 -13.16
N ALA A 393 2.97 0.05 -12.00
CA ALA A 393 3.76 -1.17 -11.90
C ALA A 393 3.06 -2.37 -12.57
N VAL A 394 1.75 -2.50 -12.40
CA VAL A 394 0.95 -3.58 -12.99
C VAL A 394 0.91 -3.49 -14.51
N ILE A 395 0.80 -2.29 -15.08
CA ILE A 395 0.79 -2.08 -16.54
C ILE A 395 2.10 -2.57 -17.17
N VAL A 396 3.24 -2.17 -16.61
CA VAL A 396 4.56 -2.61 -17.10
C VAL A 396 4.74 -4.12 -16.95
N ARG A 397 4.35 -4.68 -15.79
CA ARG A 397 4.40 -6.14 -15.55
C ARG A 397 3.50 -6.91 -16.49
N TRP A 398 2.36 -6.33 -16.88
CA TRP A 398 1.42 -6.95 -17.81
C TRP A 398 2.01 -6.96 -19.22
N ALA A 399 2.60 -5.87 -19.70
CA ALA A 399 3.30 -5.85 -20.98
C ALA A 399 4.40 -6.93 -21.03
N ALA A 400 5.25 -7.01 -20.00
CA ALA A 400 6.31 -8.01 -19.89
C ALA A 400 5.77 -9.46 -19.83
N LEU A 401 4.65 -9.69 -19.15
CA LEU A 401 4.04 -11.01 -19.10
C LEU A 401 3.45 -11.43 -20.45
N THR A 402 2.81 -10.49 -21.15
CA THR A 402 2.26 -10.72 -22.50
C THR A 402 3.36 -11.08 -23.49
N GLU A 403 4.49 -10.37 -23.47
CA GLU A 403 5.67 -10.70 -24.28
C GLU A 403 6.18 -12.11 -23.99
N ARG A 404 6.24 -12.50 -22.71
CA ARG A 404 6.60 -13.87 -22.33
C ARG A 404 5.63 -14.93 -22.86
N PHE A 405 4.32 -14.65 -22.89
CA PHE A 405 3.32 -15.54 -23.47
C PHE A 405 3.46 -15.64 -24.99
N ALA A 406 3.80 -14.54 -25.68
CA ALA A 406 4.06 -14.54 -27.12
C ALA A 406 5.32 -15.37 -27.49
N GLY A 407 6.24 -15.58 -26.55
CA GLY A 407 7.44 -16.39 -26.74
C GLY A 407 8.29 -15.85 -27.90
N ARG A 408 8.75 -16.73 -28.80
CA ARG A 408 9.53 -16.31 -29.99
C ARG A 408 8.65 -15.68 -31.11
N GLY A 409 7.34 -15.57 -30.90
CA GLY A 409 6.33 -15.15 -31.90
C GLY A 409 6.22 -13.64 -32.16
N GLY A 410 7.00 -12.80 -31.48
CA GLY A 410 7.28 -11.43 -31.93
C GLY A 410 6.26 -10.35 -31.52
N VAL A 411 5.77 -10.36 -30.29
CA VAL A 411 5.11 -9.20 -29.66
C VAL A 411 5.98 -8.74 -28.50
N SER A 412 6.50 -7.50 -28.58
CA SER A 412 7.33 -6.89 -27.54
C SER A 412 6.49 -6.16 -26.49
N SER A 413 7.05 -5.99 -25.29
CA SER A 413 6.43 -5.14 -24.26
C SER A 413 6.16 -3.71 -24.76
N GLY A 414 7.01 -3.19 -25.64
CA GLY A 414 6.85 -1.87 -26.25
C GLY A 414 5.63 -1.75 -27.16
N GLU A 415 5.19 -2.83 -27.79
CA GLU A 415 3.95 -2.88 -28.59
C GLU A 415 2.70 -3.03 -27.71
N VAL A 416 2.82 -3.72 -26.58
CA VAL A 416 1.68 -3.97 -25.67
C VAL A 416 1.40 -2.77 -24.77
N LEU A 417 2.44 -2.03 -24.37
CA LEU A 417 2.32 -0.93 -23.41
C LEU A 417 1.34 0.18 -23.88
N PRO A 418 1.39 0.67 -25.14
CA PRO A 418 0.41 1.64 -25.63
C PRO A 418 -1.03 1.13 -25.58
N LEU A 419 -1.27 -0.17 -25.82
CA LEU A 419 -2.60 -0.77 -25.74
C LEU A 419 -3.11 -0.84 -24.30
N LEU A 420 -2.23 -1.12 -23.33
CA LEU A 420 -2.58 -1.11 -21.92
C LEU A 420 -2.81 0.31 -21.38
N LEU A 421 -2.15 1.31 -21.96
CA LEU A 421 -2.31 2.72 -21.63
C LEU A 421 -3.50 3.37 -22.35
N ALA A 422 -4.04 2.73 -23.40
CA ALA A 422 -5.18 3.24 -24.14
C ALA A 422 -6.37 3.50 -23.20
N ARG A 423 -6.98 4.67 -23.38
CA ARG A 423 -8.17 5.11 -22.66
C ARG A 423 -9.19 5.59 -23.70
N PRO A 424 -10.50 5.46 -23.42
CA PRO A 424 -11.50 6.12 -24.24
C PRO A 424 -11.24 7.64 -24.32
N SER A 425 -11.48 8.24 -25.48
CA SER A 425 -11.17 9.66 -25.69
C SER A 425 -12.07 10.58 -24.87
N SER A 426 -11.45 11.52 -24.17
CA SER A 426 -12.14 12.58 -23.42
C SER A 426 -12.89 13.56 -24.32
N GLU A 427 -12.37 13.79 -25.53
CA GLU A 427 -12.95 14.71 -26.53
C GLU A 427 -14.43 14.45 -26.79
N ARG A 428 -14.87 13.19 -26.74
CA ARG A 428 -16.27 12.88 -27.05
C ARG A 428 -17.23 13.30 -25.95
N MET A 429 -16.87 13.10 -24.68
CA MET A 429 -17.70 13.51 -23.55
C MET A 429 -17.62 15.00 -23.29
N THR A 430 -16.44 15.61 -23.49
CA THR A 430 -16.34 17.07 -23.47
C THR A 430 -17.16 17.70 -24.60
N ASN A 431 -17.20 17.09 -25.80
CA ASN A 431 -18.07 17.55 -26.90
C ASN A 431 -19.56 17.38 -26.60
N LEU A 432 -19.95 16.29 -25.94
CA LEU A 432 -21.34 16.07 -25.51
C LEU A 432 -21.75 17.14 -24.49
N ALA A 433 -20.97 17.33 -23.43
CA ALA A 433 -21.20 18.37 -22.42
C ALA A 433 -21.21 19.77 -23.06
N ARG A 434 -20.28 20.07 -23.97
CA ARG A 434 -20.23 21.32 -24.74
C ARG A 434 -21.52 21.55 -25.54
N SER A 435 -22.05 20.51 -26.17
CA SER A 435 -23.32 20.60 -26.92
C SER A 435 -24.48 20.97 -26.01
N VAL A 436 -24.56 20.36 -24.82
CA VAL A 436 -25.59 20.68 -23.83
C VAL A 436 -25.43 22.11 -23.32
N PHE A 437 -24.22 22.51 -22.93
CA PHE A 437 -23.94 23.87 -22.47
C PHE A 437 -24.25 24.95 -23.52
N ARG A 438 -23.97 24.68 -24.80
CA ARG A 438 -24.34 25.56 -25.92
C ARG A 438 -25.86 25.67 -26.08
N LYS A 439 -26.57 24.55 -26.03
CA LYS A 439 -28.03 24.49 -26.16
C LYS A 439 -28.73 25.29 -25.06
N THR A 440 -28.25 25.19 -23.82
CA THR A 440 -28.84 25.85 -22.66
C THR A 440 -28.39 27.30 -22.48
N GLY A 441 -27.34 27.73 -23.18
CA GLY A 441 -26.88 29.12 -23.18
C GLY A 441 -26.05 29.49 -21.95
N VAL A 442 -25.06 28.66 -21.58
CA VAL A 442 -24.14 29.01 -20.47
C VAL A 442 -23.45 30.35 -20.73
N ASP A 443 -23.39 31.17 -19.69
CA ASP A 443 -23.05 32.58 -19.78
C ASP A 443 -21.92 33.00 -18.83
N ARG A 444 -21.41 32.09 -17.98
CA ARG A 444 -20.36 32.40 -17.01
C ARG A 444 -19.35 31.26 -16.86
N CYS A 445 -18.08 31.64 -16.73
CA CYS A 445 -16.97 30.71 -16.50
C CYS A 445 -17.04 30.19 -15.07
N THR A 446 -16.95 28.87 -14.90
CA THR A 446 -17.04 28.22 -13.59
C THR A 446 -16.02 28.76 -12.59
N TRP A 447 -14.76 28.96 -13.02
CA TRP A 447 -13.66 29.33 -12.12
C TRP A 447 -13.51 30.83 -11.90
N SER A 448 -13.57 31.63 -12.96
CA SER A 448 -13.35 33.08 -12.88
C SER A 448 -14.64 33.87 -12.68
N GLY A 449 -15.80 33.29 -12.97
CA GLY A 449 -17.09 33.99 -13.00
C GLY A 449 -17.19 35.04 -14.12
N ARG A 450 -16.21 35.12 -15.02
CA ARG A 450 -16.25 36.03 -16.18
C ARG A 450 -17.36 35.60 -17.15
N PRO A 451 -18.00 36.55 -17.85
CA PRO A 451 -18.97 36.21 -18.89
C PRO A 451 -18.36 35.28 -19.94
N LEU A 452 -19.09 34.24 -20.33
CA LEU A 452 -18.79 33.37 -21.46
C LEU A 452 -19.65 33.76 -22.64
N HIS A 453 -19.08 33.66 -23.84
CA HIS A 453 -19.86 33.73 -25.06
C HIS A 453 -20.32 32.31 -25.43
N VAL A 454 -21.60 32.13 -25.72
CA VAL A 454 -22.20 30.80 -25.98
C VAL A 454 -21.48 30.00 -27.07
N MET A 455 -20.87 30.68 -28.06
CA MET A 455 -20.10 30.02 -29.12
C MET A 455 -18.61 29.79 -28.78
N SER A 456 -18.09 30.40 -27.71
CA SER A 456 -16.65 30.46 -27.37
C SER A 456 -16.41 30.17 -25.89
N PHE A 457 -16.25 28.89 -25.56
CA PHE A 457 -15.82 28.38 -24.25
C PHE A 457 -15.21 26.97 -24.38
N ASP A 458 -14.42 26.58 -23.38
CA ASP A 458 -13.89 25.23 -23.23
C ASP A 458 -14.66 24.43 -22.17
N VAL A 459 -14.58 23.10 -22.25
CA VAL A 459 -15.05 22.22 -21.18
C VAL A 459 -13.83 21.73 -20.42
N ASP A 460 -13.72 22.13 -19.16
CA ASP A 460 -12.65 21.76 -18.24
C ASP A 460 -13.06 20.57 -17.39
N HIS A 461 -12.06 19.77 -16.97
CA HIS A 461 -12.21 18.73 -15.98
C HIS A 461 -11.87 19.27 -14.60
N VAL A 462 -12.79 19.21 -13.64
CA VAL A 462 -12.53 19.67 -12.26
C VAL A 462 -11.31 18.98 -11.67
N ILE A 463 -11.27 17.65 -11.79
CA ILE A 463 -10.07 16.82 -11.59
C ILE A 463 -9.52 16.49 -12.99
N PRO A 464 -8.32 16.99 -13.36
CA PRO A 464 -7.73 16.80 -14.68
C PRO A 464 -7.72 15.34 -15.15
N PHE A 465 -8.01 15.15 -16.44
CA PHE A 465 -8.00 13.82 -17.06
C PHE A 465 -6.64 13.12 -16.93
N ALA A 466 -5.53 13.86 -16.93
CA ALA A 466 -4.20 13.31 -16.71
C ALA A 466 -4.02 12.63 -15.34
N LEU A 467 -4.79 13.04 -14.33
CA LEU A 467 -4.69 12.50 -12.97
C LEU A 467 -5.62 11.31 -12.74
N TRP A 468 -6.83 11.36 -13.28
CA TRP A 468 -7.91 10.40 -12.96
C TRP A 468 -8.44 9.60 -14.16
N ALA A 469 -8.14 10.01 -15.39
CA ALA A 469 -8.73 9.45 -16.62
C ALA A 469 -10.27 9.33 -16.55
N ASN A 470 -10.92 10.30 -15.89
CA ASN A 470 -12.35 10.30 -15.61
C ASN A 470 -13.05 11.37 -16.48
N ASN A 471 -14.05 10.93 -17.23
CA ASN A 471 -14.86 11.78 -18.13
C ASN A 471 -16.32 11.87 -17.67
N ASP A 472 -16.57 11.58 -16.40
CA ASP A 472 -17.92 11.59 -15.85
C ASP A 472 -18.49 13.00 -15.93
N LEU A 473 -19.79 13.13 -16.21
CA LEU A 473 -20.44 14.41 -16.44
C LEU A 473 -20.31 15.38 -15.24
N TRP A 474 -20.28 14.85 -14.01
CA TRP A 474 -20.04 15.68 -12.81
C TRP A 474 -18.63 16.29 -12.75
N ASN A 475 -17.68 15.74 -13.49
CA ASN A 475 -16.31 16.25 -13.56
C ASN A 475 -16.15 17.34 -14.64
N LEU A 476 -17.16 17.60 -15.47
CA LEU A 476 -17.08 18.49 -16.63
C LEU A 476 -17.79 19.82 -16.37
N VAL A 477 -17.08 20.94 -16.60
CA VAL A 477 -17.61 22.30 -16.37
C VAL A 477 -17.20 23.27 -17.49
N PRO A 478 -18.03 24.27 -17.85
CA PRO A 478 -17.64 25.29 -18.83
C PRO A 478 -16.63 26.27 -18.22
N ALA A 479 -15.59 26.58 -18.98
CA ALA A 479 -14.52 27.48 -18.59
C ALA A 479 -14.12 28.40 -19.75
N ASP A 480 -13.61 29.58 -19.38
CA ASP A 480 -12.95 30.47 -20.33
C ASP A 480 -11.64 29.81 -20.82
N PRO A 481 -11.33 29.81 -22.13
CA PRO A 481 -10.17 29.09 -22.66
C PRO A 481 -8.83 29.50 -22.03
N ARG A 482 -8.65 30.78 -21.67
CA ARG A 482 -7.41 31.25 -21.00
C ARG A 482 -7.36 30.76 -19.57
N VAL A 483 -8.49 30.74 -18.87
CA VAL A 483 -8.60 30.25 -17.50
C VAL A 483 -8.38 28.74 -17.44
N ASN A 484 -8.96 28.00 -18.40
CA ASN A 484 -8.75 26.57 -18.57
C ASN A 484 -7.26 26.24 -18.79
N MET A 485 -6.60 26.97 -19.70
CA MET A 485 -5.16 26.83 -19.97
C MET A 485 -4.28 27.16 -18.74
N GLN A 486 -4.67 28.16 -17.93
CA GLN A 486 -3.96 28.48 -16.69
C GLN A 486 -4.11 27.40 -15.63
N LYS A 487 -5.29 26.77 -15.53
CA LYS A 487 -5.50 25.64 -14.63
C LYS A 487 -4.72 24.41 -15.11
N SER A 488 -4.80 24.07 -16.40
CA SER A 488 -4.10 22.92 -16.98
C SER A 488 -4.33 21.65 -16.11
N ASP A 489 -3.27 20.92 -15.79
CA ASP A 489 -3.27 19.74 -14.92
C ASP A 489 -3.23 20.05 -13.41
N LEU A 490 -3.44 21.30 -13.00
CA LEU A 490 -3.55 21.70 -11.59
C LEU A 490 -4.95 21.44 -11.02
N LEU A 491 -5.02 21.31 -9.70
CA LEU A 491 -6.27 21.09 -8.98
C LEU A 491 -6.84 22.41 -8.42
N PRO A 492 -8.15 22.67 -8.50
CA PRO A 492 -8.71 23.91 -7.95
C PRO A 492 -8.54 23.99 -6.43
N ALA A 493 -8.19 25.17 -5.91
CA ALA A 493 -8.08 25.44 -4.47
C ALA A 493 -9.39 25.16 -3.72
N THR A 494 -9.27 24.77 -2.45
CA THR A 494 -10.44 24.48 -1.59
C THR A 494 -11.35 25.70 -1.46
N GLU A 495 -10.77 26.89 -1.32
CA GLU A 495 -11.47 28.17 -1.19
C GLU A 495 -12.17 28.54 -2.50
N LEU A 496 -11.51 28.30 -3.65
CA LEU A 496 -12.10 28.52 -4.97
C LEU A 496 -13.30 27.62 -5.20
N MET A 497 -13.18 26.33 -4.87
CA MET A 497 -14.28 25.37 -4.96
C MET A 497 -15.49 25.83 -4.14
N LEU A 498 -15.29 26.31 -2.92
CA LEU A 498 -16.38 26.84 -2.07
C LEU A 498 -17.00 28.10 -2.68
N ALA A 499 -16.18 29.05 -3.11
CA ALA A 499 -16.65 30.28 -3.73
C ALA A 499 -17.41 30.05 -5.04
N ARG A 500 -17.08 28.97 -5.77
CA ARG A 500 -17.70 28.59 -7.06
C ARG A 500 -18.74 27.48 -6.95
N ARG A 501 -19.10 27.08 -5.73
CA ARG A 501 -20.12 26.04 -5.47
C ARG A 501 -21.41 26.27 -6.25
N GLY A 502 -21.95 27.49 -6.23
CA GLY A 502 -23.20 27.81 -6.93
C GLY A 502 -23.12 27.58 -8.44
N GLU A 503 -22.00 27.96 -9.08
CA GLU A 503 -21.80 27.77 -10.53
C GLU A 503 -21.61 26.29 -10.87
N ILE A 504 -20.82 25.55 -10.08
CA ILE A 504 -20.63 24.10 -10.26
C ILE A 504 -21.98 23.36 -10.20
N LEU A 505 -22.78 23.64 -9.17
CA LEU A 505 -24.11 23.03 -9.01
C LEU A 505 -25.05 23.39 -10.16
N ARG A 506 -25.02 24.64 -10.64
CA ARG A 506 -25.82 25.07 -11.80
C ARG A 506 -25.45 24.28 -13.05
N HIS A 507 -24.16 24.04 -13.30
CA HIS A 507 -23.72 23.27 -14.46
C HIS A 507 -24.09 21.79 -14.35
N TRP A 508 -24.05 21.22 -13.15
CA TRP A 508 -24.58 19.87 -12.91
C TRP A 508 -26.06 19.77 -13.16
N ASP A 509 -26.85 20.76 -12.75
CA ASP A 509 -28.29 20.81 -13.05
C ASP A 509 -28.53 20.79 -14.55
N ILE A 510 -27.82 21.62 -15.32
CA ILE A 510 -27.91 21.66 -16.79
C ILE A 510 -27.60 20.29 -17.42
N LEU A 511 -26.53 19.62 -16.97
CA LEU A 511 -26.15 18.31 -17.51
C LEU A 511 -27.15 17.22 -17.12
N ARG A 512 -27.63 17.22 -15.87
CA ARG A 512 -28.58 16.23 -15.35
C ARG A 512 -29.98 16.42 -15.94
N ASP A 513 -30.42 17.65 -16.20
CA ASP A 513 -31.72 17.93 -16.80
C ASP A 513 -31.80 17.40 -18.25
N GLU A 514 -30.71 17.50 -19.01
CA GLU A 514 -30.64 16.99 -20.39
C GLU A 514 -30.29 15.49 -20.44
N MET A 515 -29.48 14.98 -19.52
CA MET A 515 -28.91 13.63 -19.55
C MET A 515 -29.01 12.92 -18.20
N SER A 516 -30.21 12.87 -17.62
CA SER A 516 -30.46 12.42 -16.25
C SER A 516 -29.93 11.02 -15.94
N GLU A 517 -30.23 10.02 -16.78
CA GLU A 517 -29.75 8.65 -16.59
C GLU A 517 -28.23 8.54 -16.64
N ALA A 518 -27.60 9.26 -17.57
CA ALA A 518 -26.15 9.29 -17.75
C ALA A 518 -25.46 9.94 -16.56
N PHE A 519 -25.93 11.12 -16.17
CA PHE A 519 -25.39 11.88 -15.05
C PHE A 519 -25.52 11.12 -13.74
N ASP A 520 -26.66 10.46 -13.51
CA ASP A 520 -26.87 9.68 -12.30
C ASP A 520 -26.01 8.42 -12.25
N ALA A 521 -25.77 7.76 -13.38
CA ALA A 521 -24.84 6.64 -13.48
C ALA A 521 -23.40 7.09 -13.15
N ASP A 522 -22.98 8.21 -13.73
CA ASP A 522 -21.66 8.81 -13.48
C ASP A 522 -21.50 9.24 -12.01
N ALA A 523 -22.53 9.85 -11.41
CA ALA A 523 -22.50 10.28 -10.02
C ALA A 523 -22.38 9.10 -9.03
N VAL A 524 -22.88 7.91 -9.39
CA VAL A 524 -22.70 6.70 -8.58
C VAL A 524 -21.22 6.35 -8.41
N HIS A 525 -20.36 6.61 -9.40
CA HIS A 525 -18.93 6.32 -9.30
C HIS A 525 -18.27 7.06 -8.13
N LEU A 526 -18.64 8.33 -7.92
CA LEU A 526 -18.07 9.15 -6.86
C LEU A 526 -18.80 8.94 -5.51
N LEU A 527 -20.13 8.78 -5.54
CA LEU A 527 -20.96 8.62 -4.33
C LEU A 527 -20.92 7.19 -3.75
N GLY A 528 -20.63 6.18 -4.57
CA GLY A 528 -20.77 4.75 -4.24
C GLY A 528 -22.22 4.25 -4.16
N ARG A 529 -23.20 5.13 -4.46
CA ARG A 529 -24.63 4.84 -4.42
C ARG A 529 -25.39 5.78 -5.35
N LYS A 530 -26.66 5.47 -5.64
CA LYS A 530 -27.52 6.36 -6.42
C LYS A 530 -27.64 7.74 -5.75
N PRO A 531 -27.61 8.84 -6.52
CA PRO A 531 -27.87 10.18 -6.01
C PRO A 531 -29.20 10.25 -5.24
N GLY A 532 -29.22 10.98 -4.12
CA GLY A 532 -30.43 11.21 -3.34
C GLY A 532 -31.50 12.05 -4.06
N GLY A 533 -32.62 12.31 -3.37
CA GLY A 533 -33.73 13.15 -3.89
C GLY A 533 -33.30 14.58 -4.27
N TYR A 534 -34.22 15.35 -4.89
CA TYR A 534 -33.97 16.54 -5.72
C TYR A 534 -32.94 17.57 -5.21
N LEU A 535 -32.70 17.70 -3.89
CA LEU A 535 -31.67 18.60 -3.32
C LEU A 535 -30.50 17.88 -2.63
N ALA A 536 -30.70 16.73 -2.02
CA ALA A 536 -29.67 16.03 -1.22
C ALA A 536 -28.45 15.61 -2.06
N TRP A 537 -28.67 15.24 -3.33
CA TRP A 537 -27.58 14.80 -4.20
C TRP A 537 -26.55 15.89 -4.49
N ARG A 538 -26.96 17.17 -4.56
CA ARG A 538 -26.06 18.29 -4.87
C ARG A 538 -24.99 18.42 -3.79
N ASP A 539 -25.44 18.40 -2.54
CA ASP A 539 -24.58 18.54 -1.37
C ASP A 539 -23.67 17.33 -1.20
N GLU A 540 -24.23 16.13 -1.36
CA GLU A 540 -23.47 14.87 -1.27
C GLU A 540 -22.39 14.78 -2.35
N LEU A 541 -22.73 15.07 -3.61
CA LEU A 541 -21.80 14.97 -4.74
C LEU A 541 -20.71 16.04 -4.64
N PHE A 542 -21.07 17.27 -4.30
CA PHE A 542 -20.11 18.35 -4.10
C PHE A 542 -19.15 18.08 -2.94
N GLY A 543 -19.66 17.55 -1.83
CA GLY A 543 -18.83 17.12 -0.70
C GLY A 543 -17.83 16.04 -1.08
N CYS A 544 -18.29 15.02 -1.82
CA CYS A 544 -17.41 13.95 -2.29
C CYS A 544 -16.40 14.44 -3.33
N LEU A 545 -16.78 15.36 -4.23
CA LEU A 545 -15.86 15.95 -5.22
C LEU A 545 -14.74 16.73 -4.53
N ARG A 546 -15.06 17.57 -3.54
CA ARG A 546 -14.04 18.27 -2.74
C ARG A 546 -13.08 17.30 -2.07
N GLN A 547 -13.61 16.25 -1.44
CA GLN A 547 -12.78 15.23 -0.80
C GLN A 547 -11.86 14.54 -1.81
N ALA A 548 -12.37 14.22 -3.01
CA ALA A 548 -11.61 13.64 -4.09
C ALA A 548 -10.45 14.55 -4.57
N VAL A 549 -10.71 15.85 -4.75
CA VAL A 549 -9.69 16.84 -5.11
C VAL A 549 -8.57 16.88 -4.04
N GLU A 550 -8.94 16.95 -2.76
CA GLU A 550 -7.96 17.04 -1.67
C GLU A 550 -7.11 15.77 -1.52
N ILE A 551 -7.73 14.59 -1.58
CA ILE A 551 -7.02 13.31 -1.52
C ILE A 551 -6.08 13.16 -2.71
N THR A 552 -6.55 13.47 -3.93
CA THR A 552 -5.75 13.33 -5.16
C THR A 552 -4.47 14.13 -5.08
N ALA A 553 -4.57 15.37 -4.59
CA ALA A 553 -3.42 16.20 -4.42
C ALA A 553 -2.41 15.72 -3.40
N LEU A 554 -2.86 15.25 -2.23
CA LEU A 554 -1.98 14.70 -1.21
C LEU A 554 -1.25 13.46 -1.73
N GLN A 555 -1.98 12.62 -2.47
CA GLN A 555 -1.43 11.38 -3.02
C GLN A 555 -0.51 11.60 -4.23
N ARG A 556 -0.79 12.61 -5.07
CA ARG A 556 -0.05 12.87 -6.32
C ARG A 556 0.95 14.02 -6.21
N GLY A 557 0.99 14.75 -5.10
CA GLY A 557 1.83 15.92 -4.92
C GLY A 557 1.50 17.08 -5.87
N VAL A 558 0.23 17.21 -6.27
CA VAL A 558 -0.21 18.23 -7.26
C VAL A 558 -0.60 19.54 -6.56
N GLU A 559 -0.08 20.65 -7.10
CA GLU A 559 -0.34 22.00 -6.59
C GLU A 559 -1.81 22.43 -6.72
N ARG A 560 -2.24 23.33 -5.83
CA ARG A 560 -3.55 24.00 -5.93
C ARG A 560 -3.46 25.22 -6.84
N TRP A 561 -4.54 25.45 -7.57
CA TRP A 561 -4.68 26.58 -8.47
C TRP A 561 -5.92 27.43 -8.14
N SER A 562 -5.74 28.74 -8.25
CA SER A 562 -6.81 29.74 -8.26
C SER A 562 -6.57 30.74 -9.39
N PRO A 563 -7.62 31.30 -10.02
CA PRO A 563 -7.46 32.36 -11.01
C PRO A 563 -6.71 33.56 -10.43
N SER A 564 -5.90 34.23 -11.25
CA SER A 564 -5.20 35.46 -10.83
C SER A 564 -6.19 36.52 -10.33
N GLY A 565 -5.94 37.07 -9.13
CA GLY A 565 -6.81 38.04 -8.48
C GLY A 565 -8.00 37.43 -7.71
N PHE A 566 -8.01 36.10 -7.51
CA PHE A 566 -8.94 35.48 -6.57
C PHE A 566 -8.52 35.76 -5.12
N GLU A 567 -9.29 36.58 -4.43
CA GLU A 567 -9.16 36.79 -2.98
C GLU A 567 -10.23 35.95 -2.27
N SER A 568 -9.81 35.12 -1.31
CA SER A 568 -10.75 34.41 -0.44
C SER A 568 -11.48 35.45 0.41
N ARG A 569 -12.77 35.66 0.15
CA ARG A 569 -13.61 36.50 1.02
C ARG A 569 -13.96 35.78 2.31
#